data_AF-A0A935PCG8-F1
#
_entry.id   AF-A0A935PCG8-F1
#
_cell.length_a   1.000
_cell.length_b   1.000
_cell.length_c   1.000
_cell.angle_alpha   90.00
_cell.angle_beta   90.00
_cell.angle_gamma   90.00
#
_symmetry.space_group_name_H-M   'P 1'
#
loop_
_entity.id
_entity.type
_entity.pdbx_description
1 polymer ?
#
loop_
_entity_poly.entity_id
_entity_poly.type
_entity_poly.pdbx_seq_one_letter_code
_entity_poly.pdbx_strand_id
1 'polypeptide(L)'
;MKSKKMFAALVSVLFVFGFASLALAAEKEGGADYTKAIVLGCSVIAAGIAMGFGAIGAGLGIGQATGGASNAVGRNPEAQGKIMLTMMVGMAMTESVAIYALVVSLVILYANPIIKLLG
;
A
#
# COMPACT_ATOMS: atom_id res chain seq x y z
N MET A 1 4.06 14.39 23.46
CA MET A 1 4.32 13.60 22.23
C MET A 1 3.18 13.63 21.18
N LYS A 2 1.94 13.99 21.56
CA LYS A 2 0.77 14.03 20.66
C LYS A 2 0.76 15.22 19.67
N SER A 3 1.24 16.40 20.08
CA SER A 3 1.21 17.60 19.22
C SER A 3 2.26 17.59 18.10
N LYS A 4 3.46 17.01 18.33
CA LYS A 4 4.51 16.91 17.29
C LYS A 4 4.09 16.01 16.12
N LYS A 5 3.33 14.94 16.40
CA LYS A 5 2.79 14.03 15.37
C LYS A 5 1.66 14.70 14.57
N MET A 6 0.84 15.50 15.24
CA MET A 6 -0.23 16.27 14.60
C MET A 6 0.32 17.38 13.71
N PHE A 7 1.39 18.05 14.15
CA PHE A 7 2.10 19.06 13.35
C PHE A 7 2.76 18.44 12.11
N ALA A 8 3.44 17.29 12.25
CA ALA A 8 4.02 16.58 11.11
C ALA A 8 2.95 16.13 10.09
N ALA A 9 1.79 15.67 10.58
CA ALA A 9 0.66 15.31 9.71
C ALA A 9 0.04 16.53 9.00
N LEU A 10 -0.01 17.69 9.66
CA LEU A 10 -0.52 18.92 9.07
C LEU A 10 0.43 19.47 7.99
N VAL A 11 1.74 19.42 8.25
CA VAL A 11 2.78 19.84 7.31
C VAL A 11 2.83 18.91 6.10
N SER A 12 2.65 17.60 6.26
CA SER A 12 2.60 16.67 5.13
C SER A 12 1.34 16.87 4.27
N VAL A 13 0.19 17.16 4.88
CA VAL A 13 -1.04 17.50 4.15
C VAL A 13 -0.87 18.81 3.37
N LEU A 14 -0.27 19.84 3.97
CA LEU A 14 0.03 21.11 3.30
C LEU A 14 1.03 20.95 2.14
N PHE A 15 2.01 20.04 2.27
CA PHE A 15 2.97 19.76 1.20
C PHE A 15 2.32 19.09 -0.01
N VAL A 16 1.35 18.19 0.23
CA VAL A 16 0.57 17.52 -0.83
C VAL A 16 -0.32 18.52 -1.58
N PHE A 17 -0.97 19.46 -0.87
CA PHE A 17 -1.74 20.52 -1.53
C PHE A 17 -0.85 21.55 -2.25
N GLY A 18 0.35 21.83 -1.73
CA GLY A 18 1.30 22.77 -2.36
C GLY A 18 1.84 22.28 -3.70
N PHE A 19 2.11 20.97 -3.83
CA PHE A 19 2.55 20.37 -5.10
C PHE A 19 1.45 20.37 -6.17
N ALA A 20 0.18 20.27 -5.77
CA ALA A 20 -0.96 20.28 -6.70
C ALA A 20 -1.10 21.63 -7.42
N SER A 21 -0.80 22.75 -6.76
CA SER A 21 -0.88 24.09 -7.37
C SER A 21 0.21 24.32 -8.43
N LEU A 22 1.37 23.68 -8.30
CA LEU A 22 2.45 23.79 -9.29
C LEU A 22 2.11 23.00 -10.57
N ALA A 23 1.30 21.95 -10.46
CA ALA A 23 0.82 21.17 -11.61
C ALA A 23 -0.23 21.92 -12.45
N LEU A 24 -0.95 22.88 -11.86
CA LEU A 24 -2.03 23.62 -12.54
C LEU A 24 -1.54 24.89 -13.28
N ALA A 25 -0.27 25.28 -13.11
CA ALA A 25 0.28 26.54 -13.61
C ALA A 25 1.14 26.41 -14.89
N ALA A 26 1.30 25.21 -15.46
CA ALA A 26 2.10 25.02 -16.65
C ALA A 26 1.27 25.27 -17.93
N GLU A 27 1.42 26.46 -18.51
CA GLU A 27 0.91 26.76 -19.86
C GLU A 27 1.79 26.13 -20.97
N LYS A 28 1.17 26.03 -22.14
CA LYS A 28 1.52 25.19 -23.30
C LYS A 28 2.76 25.70 -24.07
N GLU A 29 3.77 24.85 -24.26
CA GLU A 29 4.66 24.90 -25.44
C GLU A 29 5.25 23.51 -25.75
N GLY A 30 5.08 23.04 -26.99
CA GLY A 30 5.90 22.05 -27.70
C GLY A 30 6.24 20.69 -27.06
N GLY A 31 5.57 19.62 -27.50
CA GLY A 31 6.25 18.35 -27.80
C GLY A 31 6.22 17.20 -26.79
N ALA A 32 5.69 17.37 -25.58
CA ALA A 32 5.39 16.26 -24.68
C ALA A 32 4.06 16.50 -23.97
N ASP A 33 3.21 15.49 -23.88
CA ASP A 33 1.97 15.56 -23.11
C ASP A 33 2.31 15.54 -21.61
N TYR A 34 2.60 16.73 -21.07
CA TYR A 34 2.96 16.92 -19.67
C TYR A 34 1.87 16.42 -18.72
N THR A 35 0.60 16.48 -19.14
CA THR A 35 -0.53 15.93 -18.37
C THR A 35 -0.40 14.42 -18.24
N LYS A 36 -0.10 13.68 -19.32
CA LYS A 36 0.18 12.24 -19.24
C LYS A 36 1.41 11.92 -18.40
N ALA A 37 2.49 12.70 -18.55
CA ALA A 37 3.72 12.49 -17.77
C ALA A 37 3.49 12.63 -16.26
N ILE A 38 2.74 13.66 -15.84
CA ILE A 38 2.37 13.88 -14.43
C ILE A 38 1.49 12.74 -13.92
N VAL A 39 0.45 12.36 -14.67
CA VAL A 39 -0.47 11.28 -14.27
C VAL A 39 0.27 9.95 -14.14
N LEU A 40 1.18 9.63 -15.07
CA LEU A 40 2.03 8.44 -14.98
C LEU A 40 2.93 8.48 -13.74
N GLY A 41 3.60 9.61 -13.49
CA GLY A 41 4.46 9.79 -12.31
C GLY A 41 3.69 9.59 -11.00
N CYS A 42 2.54 10.23 -10.85
CA CYS A 42 1.66 10.06 -9.69
C CYS A 42 1.14 8.62 -9.55
N SER A 43 0.82 7.97 -10.67
CA SER A 43 0.33 6.59 -10.70
C SER A 43 1.39 5.60 -10.19
N VAL A 44 2.65 5.75 -10.60
CA VAL A 44 3.75 4.89 -10.13
C VAL A 44 3.96 5.06 -8.62
N ILE A 45 3.92 6.28 -8.12
CA ILE A 45 4.03 6.56 -6.69
C ILE A 45 2.86 5.94 -5.92
N ALA A 46 1.63 6.12 -6.41
CA ALA A 46 0.43 5.55 -5.79
C ALA A 46 0.48 4.02 -5.74
N ALA A 47 0.95 3.37 -6.82
CA ALA A 47 1.12 1.91 -6.87
C ALA A 47 2.17 1.43 -5.86
N GLY A 48 3.30 2.13 -5.73
CA GLY A 48 4.33 1.80 -4.73
C GLY A 48 3.82 1.95 -3.30
N ILE A 49 3.08 3.03 -3.01
CA ILE A 49 2.48 3.27 -1.69
C ILE A 49 1.44 2.20 -1.36
N ALA A 50 0.51 1.89 -2.27
CA ALA A 50 -0.50 0.87 -2.06
C ALA A 50 0.12 -0.49 -1.71
N MET A 51 1.16 -0.91 -2.45
CA MET A 51 1.91 -2.13 -2.13
C MET A 51 2.63 -2.07 -0.80
N GLY A 52 3.32 -0.96 -0.51
CA GLY A 52 4.09 -0.80 0.71
C GLY A 52 3.21 -0.96 1.95
N PHE A 53 2.05 -0.30 1.97
CA PHE A 53 1.11 -0.42 3.09
C PHE A 53 0.47 -1.81 3.18
N GLY A 54 0.12 -2.43 2.04
CA GLY A 54 -0.39 -3.80 2.01
C GLY A 54 0.62 -4.82 2.56
N ALA A 55 1.88 -4.72 2.15
CA ALA A 55 2.96 -5.59 2.61
C ALA A 55 3.26 -5.41 4.11
N ILE A 56 3.25 -4.17 4.62
CA ILE A 56 3.43 -3.91 6.05
C ILE A 56 2.30 -4.55 6.87
N GLY A 57 1.05 -4.37 6.44
CA GLY A 57 -0.11 -4.95 7.12
C GLY A 57 -0.04 -6.48 7.16
N ALA A 58 0.28 -7.11 6.03
CA ALA A 58 0.39 -8.56 5.95
C ALA A 58 1.58 -9.11 6.75
N GLY A 59 2.76 -8.48 6.64
CA GLY A 59 3.95 -8.89 7.38
C GLY A 59 3.74 -8.84 8.90
N LEU A 60 3.07 -7.82 9.41
CA LEU A 60 2.72 -7.73 10.83
C LEU A 60 1.71 -8.80 11.25
N GLY A 61 0.68 -9.06 10.42
CA GLY A 61 -0.31 -10.10 10.71
C GLY A 61 0.30 -11.50 10.74
N ILE A 62 1.13 -11.84 9.76
CA ILE A 62 1.83 -13.13 9.70
C ILE A 62 2.80 -13.27 10.87
N GLY A 63 3.58 -12.23 11.17
CA GLY A 63 4.52 -12.26 12.30
C GLY A 63 3.84 -12.55 13.64
N GLN A 64 2.70 -11.91 13.90
CA GLN A 64 1.92 -12.16 15.11
C GLN A 64 1.30 -13.56 15.13
N ALA A 65 0.72 -14.01 14.02
CA ALA A 65 0.10 -15.33 13.92
C ALA A 65 1.14 -16.46 14.14
N THR A 66 2.28 -16.38 13.47
CA THR A 66 3.34 -17.39 13.56
C THR A 66 4.02 -17.39 14.94
N GLY A 67 4.23 -16.21 15.53
CA GLY A 67 4.75 -16.09 16.90
C GLY A 67 3.79 -16.68 17.94
N GLY A 68 2.49 -16.39 17.82
CA GLY A 68 1.45 -16.97 18.66
C GLY A 68 1.35 -18.50 18.51
N ALA A 69 1.38 -18.99 17.27
CA ALA A 69 1.35 -20.42 16.97
C ALA A 69 2.57 -21.15 17.54
N SER A 70 3.77 -20.60 17.38
CA SER A 70 5.02 -21.18 17.90
C SER A 70 4.98 -21.32 19.43
N ASN A 71 4.52 -20.28 20.13
CA ASN A 71 4.34 -20.33 21.59
C ASN A 71 3.27 -21.34 22.01
N ALA A 72 2.17 -21.44 21.28
CA ALA A 72 1.11 -22.41 21.57
C ALA A 72 1.57 -23.86 21.38
N VAL A 73 2.33 -24.14 20.32
CA VAL A 73 2.93 -25.47 20.05
C VAL A 73 3.96 -25.82 21.13
N GLY A 74 4.82 -24.88 21.52
CA GLY A 74 5.82 -25.12 22.56
C GLY A 74 5.20 -25.47 23.93
N ARG A 75 4.00 -24.96 24.23
CA ARG A 75 3.27 -25.28 25.47
C ARG A 75 2.40 -26.52 25.36
N ASN A 76 1.90 -26.85 24.16
CA ASN A 76 0.97 -27.95 23.91
C ASN A 76 1.37 -28.71 22.64
N PRO A 77 2.44 -29.53 22.68
CA PRO A 77 2.94 -30.23 21.50
C PRO A 77 1.92 -31.22 20.92
N GLU A 78 1.08 -31.82 21.76
CA GLU A 78 0.03 -32.75 21.33
C GLU A 78 -1.05 -32.09 20.44
N ALA A 79 -1.22 -30.78 20.56
CA ALA A 79 -2.20 -30.01 19.79
C ALA A 79 -1.61 -29.38 18.51
N GLN A 80 -0.35 -29.66 18.16
CA GLN A 80 0.38 -29.02 17.07
C GLN A 80 -0.41 -29.00 15.75
N GLY A 81 -0.98 -30.13 15.34
CA GLY A 81 -1.73 -30.22 14.08
C GLY A 81 -2.91 -29.25 14.00
N LYS A 82 -3.67 -29.11 15.08
CA LYS A 82 -4.81 -28.17 15.14
C LYS A 82 -4.35 -26.72 15.16
N ILE A 83 -3.26 -26.42 15.87
CA ILE A 83 -2.68 -25.06 15.93
C ILE A 83 -2.20 -24.63 14.55
N MET A 84 -1.47 -25.50 13.84
CA MET A 84 -0.96 -25.20 12.50
C MET A 84 -2.08 -24.99 11.49
N LEU A 85 -3.17 -25.76 11.57
CA LEU A 85 -4.36 -25.56 10.73
C LEU A 85 -4.97 -24.16 10.93
N THR A 86 -5.22 -23.76 12.18
CA THR A 86 -5.77 -22.43 12.49
C THR A 86 -4.80 -21.32 12.07
N MET A 87 -3.50 -21.51 12.27
CA MET A 87 -2.46 -20.59 11.80
C MET A 87 -2.50 -20.41 10.28
N MET A 88 -2.57 -21.50 9.51
CA MET A 88 -2.62 -21.45 8.05
C MET A 88 -3.85 -20.71 7.54
N VAL A 89 -5.02 -20.92 8.16
CA VAL A 89 -6.23 -20.16 7.82
C VAL A 89 -6.05 -18.66 8.09
N GLY A 90 -5.49 -18.30 9.25
CA GLY A 90 -5.20 -16.90 9.58
C GLY A 90 -4.18 -16.24 8.64
N MET A 91 -3.13 -16.97 8.26
CA MET A 91 -2.13 -16.50 7.29
C MET A 91 -2.75 -16.32 5.90
N ALA A 92 -3.59 -17.25 5.45
CA ALA A 92 -4.28 -17.13 4.16
C ALA A 92 -5.18 -15.88 4.09
N MET A 93 -5.90 -15.56 5.17
CA MET A 93 -6.70 -14.32 5.25
C MET A 93 -5.82 -13.08 5.23
N THR A 94 -4.68 -13.12 5.91
CA THR A 94 -3.72 -12.01 5.95
C THR A 94 -3.10 -11.75 4.56
N GLU A 95 -2.71 -12.82 3.86
CA GLU A 95 -2.17 -12.74 2.50
C GLU A 95 -3.18 -12.19 1.50
N SER A 96 -4.48 -12.47 1.66
CA SER A 96 -5.51 -11.94 0.75
C SER A 96 -5.50 -10.40 0.66
N VAL A 97 -5.20 -9.72 1.77
CA VAL A 97 -5.11 -8.25 1.80
C VAL A 97 -3.87 -7.75 1.03
N ALA A 98 -2.73 -8.45 1.15
CA ALA A 98 -1.55 -8.14 0.35
C ALA A 98 -1.79 -8.37 -1.14
N ILE A 99 -2.51 -9.44 -1.50
CA ILE A 99 -2.89 -9.70 -2.88
C ILE A 99 -3.83 -8.62 -3.42
N TYR A 100 -4.77 -8.09 -2.63
CA TYR A 100 -5.60 -6.97 -3.08
C TYR A 100 -4.77 -5.71 -3.35
N ALA A 101 -3.81 -5.38 -2.49
CA ALA A 101 -2.88 -4.29 -2.75
C ALA A 101 -2.06 -4.52 -4.03
N LEU A 102 -1.60 -5.76 -4.25
CA LEU A 102 -0.87 -6.17 -5.45
C LEU A 102 -1.69 -6.00 -6.72
N VAL A 103 -2.93 -6.49 -6.71
CA VAL A 103 -3.84 -6.35 -7.84
C VAL A 103 -4.06 -4.88 -8.16
N VAL A 104 -4.34 -4.04 -7.16
CA VAL A 104 -4.53 -2.60 -7.37
C VAL A 104 -3.29 -1.95 -7.97
N SER A 105 -2.11 -2.24 -7.44
CA SER A 105 -0.86 -1.68 -7.97
C SER A 105 -0.55 -2.16 -9.38
N LEU A 106 -0.80 -3.44 -9.70
CA LEU A 106 -0.66 -3.96 -11.06
C LEU A 106 -1.65 -3.30 -12.02
N VAL A 107 -2.88 -3.06 -11.60
CA VAL A 107 -3.87 -2.31 -12.40
C VAL A 107 -3.39 -0.89 -12.67
N ILE A 108 -2.86 -0.19 -11.67
CA ILE A 108 -2.34 1.18 -11.84
C ILE A 108 -1.13 1.22 -12.79
N LEU A 109 -0.27 0.20 -12.77
CA LEU A 109 0.95 0.16 -13.59
C LEU A 109 0.70 -0.31 -15.02
N TYR A 110 -0.11 -1.35 -15.21
CA TYR A 110 -0.25 -2.03 -16.50
C TYR A 110 -1.62 -1.86 -17.17
N ALA A 111 -2.64 -1.49 -16.40
CA ALA A 111 -4.01 -1.36 -16.90
C ALA A 111 -4.65 -0.03 -16.45
N ASN A 112 -3.84 1.03 -16.39
CA ASN A 112 -4.25 2.30 -15.79
C ASN A 112 -5.49 2.88 -16.51
N PRO A 113 -6.65 2.97 -15.84
CA PRO A 113 -7.87 3.46 -16.48
C PRO A 113 -7.81 4.96 -16.77
N ILE A 114 -6.97 5.71 -16.05
CA ILE A 114 -6.89 7.16 -16.14
C ILE A 114 -6.24 7.58 -17.45
N ILE A 115 -5.29 6.80 -17.98
CA ILE A 115 -4.61 7.10 -19.26
C ILE A 115 -5.62 7.15 -20.41
N LYS A 116 -6.63 6.27 -20.41
CA LYS A 116 -7.68 6.24 -21.45
C LYS A 116 -8.57 7.48 -21.44
N LEU A 117 -8.65 8.19 -20.32
CA LEU A 117 -9.44 9.40 -20.18
C LEU A 117 -8.71 10.66 -20.66
N LEU A 118 -7.39 10.58 -20.89
CA LEU A 118 -6.54 11.73 -21.22
C LEU A 118 -6.45 12.04 -22.72
N GLY A 119 -7.05 11.22 -23.60
CA GLY A 119 -7.05 11.43 -25.05
C GLY A 119 -5.82 10.87 -25.74
#